data_AF-A0A2M7AF96-F1
#
_entry.id   AF-A0A2M7AF96-F1
#
_cell.length_a   1.000
_cell.length_b   1.000
_cell.length_c   1.000
_cell.angle_alpha   90.00
_cell.angle_beta   90.00
_cell.angle_gamma   90.00
#
_symmetry.space_group_name_H-M   'P 1'
#
loop_
_entity.id
_entity.type
_entity.pdbx_description
1 polymer ?
#
loop_
_entity_poly.entity_id
_entity_poly.type
_entity_poly.pdbx_seq_one_letter_code
_entity_poly.pdbx_strand_id
1 'polypeptide(L)' 'MLPEKLAQFNGRQKAAVLLVALGPEKSSQVYKHLGEEEIEELTLEIANVGKVPPEVKDGVIEEF' A
#
# COMPACT_ATOMS: atom_id res chain seq x y z
N MET A 1 13.49 -8.04 12.04
CA MET A 1 14.08 -7.80 10.70
C MET A 1 12.93 -7.55 9.76
N LEU A 2 12.96 -6.46 8.99
CA LEU A 2 11.94 -6.24 7.95
C LEU A 2 12.04 -7.36 6.90
N PRO A 3 10.92 -7.82 6.33
CA PRO A 3 10.95 -8.84 5.28
C PRO A 3 11.85 -8.37 4.11
N GLU A 4 12.70 -9.24 3.56
CA GLU A 4 13.56 -8.90 2.41
C GLU A 4 12.76 -8.33 1.22
N LYS A 5 11.51 -8.78 1.09
CA LYS A 5 10.56 -8.33 0.07
C LYS A 5 10.08 -6.89 0.27
N LEU A 6 10.07 -6.40 1.51
CA LEU A 6 9.69 -5.02 1.86
C LEU A 6 10.73 -4.01 1.38
N ALA A 7 12.01 -4.37 1.46
CA ALA A 7 13.13 -3.54 1.01
C ALA A 7 13.15 -3.33 -0.51
N GLN A 8 12.41 -4.14 -1.27
CA GLN A 8 12.28 -4.04 -2.72
C GLN A 8 11.15 -3.07 -3.14
N PHE A 9 10.29 -2.66 -2.21
CA PHE A 9 9.13 -1.83 -2.54
C PHE A 9 9.51 -0.36 -2.49
N ASN A 10 9.19 0.37 -3.56
CA ASN A 10 9.29 1.82 -3.57
C ASN A 10 8.15 2.46 -2.74
N GLY A 11 8.22 3.77 -2.49
CA GLY A 11 7.22 4.46 -1.66
C GLY A 11 5.77 4.29 -2.13
N ARG A 12 5.53 4.29 -3.45
CA ARG A 12 4.18 4.12 -4.02
C ARG A 12 3.67 2.69 -3.82
N GLN A 13 4.52 1.70 -3.99
CA GLN A 13 4.20 0.30 -3.71
C GLN A 13 3.91 0.07 -2.23
N LYS A 14 4.66 0.71 -1.32
CA LYS A 14 4.38 0.66 0.12
C LYS A 14 3.04 1.31 0.46
N ALA A 15 2.73 2.47 -0.14
CA ALA A 15 1.43 3.12 0.02
C ALA A 15 0.27 2.23 -0.46
N ALA A 16 0.42 1.58 -1.63
CA ALA A 16 -0.56 0.62 -2.13
C ALA A 16 -0.77 -0.55 -1.15
N VAL A 17 0.31 -1.15 -0.63
CA VAL A 17 0.22 -2.20 0.39
C VAL A 17 -0.47 -1.72 1.65
N LEU A 18 -0.13 -0.51 2.12
CA LEU A 18 -0.74 0.08 3.31
C LEU A 18 -2.26 0.22 3.12
N LEU A 19 -2.71 0.72 1.98
CA LEU A 19 -4.13 0.85 1.67
C LEU A 19 -4.84 -0.51 1.59
N VAL A 20 -4.19 -1.53 1.07
CA VAL A 20 -4.73 -2.91 1.08
C VAL A 20 -4.81 -3.48 2.50
N ALA A 21 -3.83 -3.16 3.35
CA ALA A 21 -3.77 -3.63 4.73
C ALA A 21 -4.82 -2.91 5.62
N LEU A 22 -5.06 -1.62 5.36
CA LEU A 22 -6.07 -0.82 6.05
C LEU A 22 -7.51 -1.23 5.68
N GLY A 23 -7.71 -1.81 4.51
CA GLY A 23 -9.01 -2.22 4.01
C GLY A 23 -9.85 -1.05 3.48
N PRO A 24 -10.98 -1.35 2.81
CA PRO A 24 -11.72 -0.38 2.00
C PRO A 24 -12.28 0.80 2.81
N GLU A 25 -12.72 0.56 4.04
CA GLU A 25 -13.32 1.60 4.89
C GLU A 25 -12.31 2.69 5.25
N LYS A 26 -11.13 2.31 5.76
CA LYS A 26 -10.08 3.25 6.14
C LYS A 26 -9.42 3.88 4.92
N SER A 27 -9.16 3.09 3.88
CA SER A 27 -8.56 3.59 2.63
C SER A 27 -9.45 4.61 1.92
N SER A 28 -10.78 4.49 2.03
CA SER A 28 -11.70 5.51 1.50
C SER A 28 -11.52 6.89 2.16
N GLN A 29 -11.08 6.95 3.42
CA GLN A 29 -10.79 8.22 4.09
C GLN A 29 -9.50 8.83 3.55
N VAL A 30 -8.49 8.00 3.23
CA VAL A 30 -7.24 8.46 2.61
C VAL A 30 -7.51 9.01 1.21
N TYR A 31 -8.29 8.31 0.39
CA TYR A 31 -8.61 8.76 -0.98
C TYR A 31 -9.33 10.11 -1.05
N LYS A 32 -10.08 10.51 0.00
CA LYS A 32 -10.71 11.84 0.05
C LYS A 32 -9.72 13.00 0.07
N HIS A 33 -8.45 12.73 0.39
CA HIS A 33 -7.39 13.72 0.49
C HIS A 33 -6.45 13.72 -0.72
N LEU A 34 -6.69 12.86 -1.72
CA LEU A 34 -5.85 12.70 -2.90
C LEU A 34 -6.51 13.31 -4.14
N GLY A 35 -5.69 13.77 -5.08
CA GLY A 35 -6.12 14.16 -6.41
C GLY A 35 -6.43 12.95 -7.31
N GLU A 36 -7.09 13.19 -8.45
CA GLU A 36 -7.46 12.14 -9.40
C GLU A 36 -6.25 11.35 -9.92
N GLU A 37 -5.17 12.05 -10.26
CA GLU A 37 -3.91 11.44 -10.74
C GLU A 37 -3.29 10.52 -9.67
N GLU A 38 -3.26 10.96 -8.41
CA GLU A 38 -2.72 10.16 -7.29
C GLU A 38 -3.58 8.92 -7.02
N ILE A 39 -4.91 9.04 -7.13
CA ILE A 39 -5.85 7.92 -7.01
C ILE A 39 -5.60 6.91 -8.12
N GLU A 40 -5.43 7.37 -9.36
CA GLU A 40 -5.16 6.51 -10.51
C GLU A 40 -3.83 5.76 -10.32
N GLU A 41 -2.75 6.48 -9.98
CA GLU A 41 -1.44 5.86 -9.71
C GLU A 41 -1.51 4.80 -8.62
N LEU A 42 -2.14 5.11 -7.48
CA LEU A 42 -2.25 4.15 -6.37
C LEU A 42 -3.13 2.95 -6.74
N THR A 43 -4.19 3.16 -7.51
CA THR A 43 -5.05 2.07 -7.98
C THR A 43 -4.27 1.12 -8.90
N LEU A 44 -3.44 1.67 -9.81
CA LEU A 44 -2.56 0.88 -10.67
C LEU A 44 -1.52 0.11 -9.85
N GLU A 45 -0.90 0.74 -8.85
CA GLU A 45 0.06 0.07 -7.97
C GLU A 45 -0.59 -1.06 -7.17
N ILE A 46 -1.81 -0.87 -6.65
CA ILE A 46 -2.56 -1.94 -5.97
C ILE A 46 -2.78 -3.14 -6.91
N ALA A 47 -3.13 -2.90 -8.18
CA ALA A 47 -3.29 -3.96 -9.16
C ALA A 47 -1.95 -4.67 -9.48
N ASN A 48 -0.86 -3.92 -9.57
CA ASN A 48 0.48 -4.45 -9.89
C ASN A 48 1.12 -5.24 -8.75
N VAL A 49 0.91 -4.82 -7.50
CA VAL A 49 1.46 -5.49 -6.32
C VAL A 49 0.84 -6.89 -6.12
N GLY A 50 -0.39 -7.10 -6.58
CA GLY A 50 -1.04 -8.41 -6.57
C GLY A 50 -1.21 -8.98 -5.16
N LYS A 51 -0.95 -10.29 -4.98
CA LYS A 51 -1.11 -10.95 -3.67
C LYS A 51 0.07 -10.61 -2.75
N VAL A 52 -0.20 -9.76 -1.76
CA VAL A 52 0.76 -9.39 -0.71
C VAL A 52 0.76 -10.43 0.41
N PRO A 53 1.91 -11.04 0.74
CA PRO A 53 2.04 -11.91 1.91
C PRO A 53 1.75 -11.17 3.22
N PRO A 54 1.19 -11.83 4.25
CA PRO A 54 0.92 -11.21 5.55
C PRO A 54 2.15 -10.53 6.16
N GLU A 55 3.33 -11.16 6.09
CA GLU A 55 4.55 -10.58 6.67
C GLU A 55 4.96 -9.24 6.04
N VAL A 56 4.63 -9.04 4.76
CA VAL A 56 4.89 -7.76 4.06
C VAL A 56 3.88 -6.71 4.49
N LYS A 57 2.62 -7.07 4.70
CA LYS A 57 1.62 -6.13 5.23
C LYS A 57 1.98 -5.66 6.63
N ASP A 58 2.35 -6.59 7.50
CA ASP A 58 2.73 -6.30 8.88
C ASP A 58 3.98 -5.41 8.91
N GLY A 59 4.99 -5.72 8.07
CA GLY A 59 6.18 -4.90 7.94
C GLY A 59 5.93 -3.50 7.39
N VAL A 60 4.95 -3.31 6.49
CA VAL A 60 4.54 -1.97 6.05
C VAL A 60 3.87 -1.23 7.21
N ILE A 61 2.96 -1.86 7.95
CA ILE A 61 2.27 -1.20 9.08
C ILE A 61 3.27 -0.76 10.16
N GLU A 62 4.29 -1.57 10.47
CA GLU A 62 5.31 -1.22 11.46
C GLU A 62 6.21 -0.04 11.03
N GLU A 63 6.31 0.26 9.73
CA GLU A 63 7.13 1.36 9.20
C GLU A 63 6.45 2.74 9.30
N PHE A 64 5.12 2.80 9.48
CA PHE A 64 4.31 4.03 9.51
C PHE A 64 3.75 4.34 10.91
#